data_AF-A0A3S0UD05-F1
#
_entry.id   AF-A0A3S0UD05-F1
#
_cell.length_a   1.000
_cell.length_b   1.000
_cell.length_c   1.000
_cell.angle_alpha   90.00
_cell.angle_beta   90.00
_cell.angle_gamma   90.00
#
_symmetry.space_group_name_H-M   'P 1'
#
loop_
_entity.id
_entity.type
_entity.pdbx_description
1 polymer ?
#
loop_
_entity_poly.entity_id
_entity_poly.type
_entity_poly.pdbx_seq_one_letter_code
_entity_poly.pdbx_strand_id
1 'polypeptide(L)' 'RSCVEDGTHDSWVEKSNKAFAEGGFEGTPTALLNGDPIFPKKGDEQISEANIKKWVAEANKGKKPGTVGATPSSS' A
#
# COMPACT_ATOMS: atom_id res chain seq x y z
N ARG A 1 18.79 -15.75 7.41
CA ARG A 1 19.99 -14.94 7.08
C ARG A 1 20.29 -15.06 5.58
N SER A 2 20.31 -16.28 5.03
CA SER A 2 20.41 -16.56 3.59
C SER A 2 19.53 -15.67 2.71
N CYS A 3 18.24 -15.46 3.02
CA CYS A 3 17.39 -14.59 2.19
C CYS A 3 17.90 -13.15 2.01
N VAL A 4 18.67 -12.64 2.97
CA VAL A 4 19.31 -11.32 2.92
C VAL A 4 20.69 -11.41 2.29
N GLU A 5 21.50 -12.40 2.68
CA GLU A 5 22.87 -12.57 2.18
C GLU A 5 22.92 -12.98 0.71
N ASP A 6 21.96 -13.80 0.28
CA ASP A 6 21.81 -14.28 -1.09
C ASP A 6 20.96 -13.32 -1.95
N GLY A 7 20.55 -12.18 -1.40
CA GLY A 7 19.81 -11.14 -2.14
C GLY A 7 18.46 -11.58 -2.69
N THR A 8 17.77 -12.53 -2.03
CA THR A 8 16.53 -13.15 -2.53
C THR A 8 15.42 -12.13 -2.88
N HIS A 9 15.46 -10.95 -2.26
CA HIS A 9 14.45 -9.90 -2.44
C HIS A 9 14.99 -8.63 -3.10
N ASP A 10 16.25 -8.60 -3.55
CA ASP A 10 16.91 -7.38 -4.01
C ASP A 10 16.14 -6.71 -5.15
N SER A 11 15.71 -7.48 -6.16
CA SER A 11 14.91 -6.93 -7.26
C SER A 11 13.58 -6.33 -6.80
N TRP A 12 12.95 -6.88 -5.76
CA TRP A 12 11.72 -6.32 -5.20
C TRP A 12 12.02 -5.01 -4.44
N VAL A 13 13.09 -4.98 -3.65
CA VAL A 13 13.55 -3.77 -2.94
C VAL A 13 13.88 -2.65 -3.92
N GLU A 14 14.64 -2.94 -4.96
CA GLU A 14 15.00 -1.98 -6.02
C GLU A 14 13.77 -1.41 -6.72
N LYS A 15 12.83 -2.28 -7.11
CA LYS A 15 11.57 -1.86 -7.75
C LYS A 15 10.73 -0.98 -6.82
N SER A 16 10.62 -1.35 -5.54
CA SER A 16 9.89 -0.59 -4.53
C SER A 16 10.51 0.80 -4.32
N ASN A 17 11.84 0.86 -4.18
CA ASN A 17 12.56 2.12 -4.02
C ASN A 17 12.42 3.02 -5.24
N LYS A 18 12.53 2.47 -6.45
CA LYS A 18 12.33 3.21 -7.70
C LYS A 18 10.91 3.78 -7.77
N ALA A 19 9.89 2.95 -7.51
CA ALA A 19 8.50 3.40 -7.51
C ALA A 19 8.23 4.50 -6.47
N PHE A 20 8.87 4.44 -5.30
CA PHE A 20 8.78 5.50 -4.30
C PHE A 20 9.43 6.81 -4.78
N ALA A 21 10.65 6.74 -5.32
CA ALA A 21 11.38 7.89 -5.83
C ALA A 21 10.66 8.58 -7.01
N GLU A 22 10.02 7.79 -7.88
CA GLU A 22 9.26 8.30 -9.03
C GLU A 22 7.83 8.74 -8.67
N GLY A 23 7.32 8.35 -7.49
CA GLY A 23 5.94 8.57 -7.08
C GLY A 23 5.59 10.00 -6.64
N GLY A 24 6.57 10.90 -6.56
CA GLY A 24 6.35 12.30 -6.17
C GLY A 24 5.99 12.49 -4.69
N PHE A 25 6.32 11.52 -3.83
CA PHE A 25 6.05 11.58 -2.40
C PHE A 25 7.06 12.47 -1.67
N GLU A 26 6.60 13.25 -0.70
CA GLU A 26 7.45 14.18 0.07
C GLU A 26 8.24 13.48 1.18
N GLY A 27 7.93 12.21 1.46
CA GLY A 27 8.63 11.41 2.46
C GLY A 27 7.77 10.30 3.04
N THR A 28 8.29 9.67 4.08
CA THR A 28 7.58 8.65 4.85
C THR A 28 6.99 9.25 6.12
N PRO A 29 5.77 8.85 6.54
CA PRO A 29 4.93 7.85 5.89
C PRO A 29 4.18 8.39 4.66
N THR A 30 3.86 7.49 3.73
CA THR A 30 2.96 7.73 2.59
C THR A 30 1.87 6.66 2.63
N ALA A 31 0.61 7.06 2.44
CA ALA A 31 -0.51 6.13 2.38
C ALA A 31 -1.44 6.51 1.22
N LEU A 32 -1.79 5.53 0.40
CA LEU A 32 -2.68 5.68 -0.74
C LEU A 32 -3.93 4.79 -0.56
N LEU A 33 -5.11 5.30 -0.90
CA LEU A 33 -6.35 4.55 -0.98
C LEU A 33 -6.82 4.53 -2.43
N ASN A 34 -6.84 3.34 -3.05
CA ASN A 34 -7.12 3.17 -4.49
C ASN A 34 -6.23 4.02 -5.42
N GLY A 35 -4.99 4.32 -4.98
CA GLY A 35 -4.04 5.15 -5.73
C GLY A 35 -4.04 6.63 -5.31
N ASP A 36 -5.04 7.10 -4.57
CA ASP A 36 -5.13 8.50 -4.14
C ASP A 36 -4.48 8.73 -2.77
N PRO A 37 -3.75 9.84 -2.56
CA PRO A 37 -3.11 10.13 -1.28
C PRO A 37 -4.12 10.41 -0.17
N ILE A 38 -3.90 9.79 1.00
CA ILE A 38 -4.72 9.99 2.22
C ILE A 38 -3.92 10.45 3.43
N PHE A 39 -2.60 10.63 3.27
CA PHE A 39 -1.70 11.15 4.30
C PHE A 39 -1.18 12.55 3.88
N PRO A 40 -1.14 13.54 4.80
CA PRO A 40 -1.61 13.48 6.19
C PRO A 40 -3.12 13.66 6.36
N LYS A 41 -3.84 13.95 5.27
CA LYS A 41 -5.29 14.21 5.25
C LYS A 41 -5.90 13.78 3.92
N LYS A 42 -7.22 13.54 3.91
CA LYS A 42 -8.03 13.34 2.69
C LYS A 42 -9.05 14.46 2.60
N GLY A 43 -8.81 15.42 1.68
CA GLY A 43 -9.58 16.67 1.64
C GLY A 43 -9.35 17.48 2.92
N ASP A 44 -10.42 17.69 3.68
CA ASP A 44 -10.40 18.45 4.95
C ASP A 44 -10.30 17.55 6.18
N GLU A 45 -10.41 16.22 6.02
CA GLU A 45 -10.36 15.26 7.13
C GLU A 45 -8.92 14.79 7.38
N GLN A 46 -8.43 15.02 8.60
CA GLN A 46 -7.11 14.50 9.02
C GLN A 46 -7.09 12.98 9.17
N ILE A 47 -5.92 12.38 9.03
CA ILE A 47 -5.76 10.94 9.26
C ILE A 47 -6.05 10.58 10.73
N SER A 48 -6.94 9.61 10.92
CA SER A 48 -7.27 9.00 12.21
C SER A 48 -7.80 7.59 11.97
N GLU A 49 -7.81 6.74 13.00
CA GLU A 49 -8.36 5.38 12.87
C GLU A 49 -9.84 5.40 12.41
N ALA A 50 -10.65 6.30 12.99
CA ALA A 50 -12.05 6.45 12.63
C ALA A 50 -12.22 6.89 11.16
N ASN A 51 -11.40 7.84 10.70
CA ASN A 51 -11.48 8.33 9.33
C ASN A 51 -10.98 7.29 8.32
N ILE A 52 -9.92 6.53 8.62
CA ILE A 52 -9.47 5.43 7.76
C ILE A 52 -10.57 4.37 7.62
N LYS A 53 -11.21 3.95 8.72
CA LYS A 53 -12.34 3.00 8.67
C LYS A 53 -13.48 3.51 7.80
N LYS A 54 -13.85 4.79 7.96
CA LYS A 54 -14.86 5.46 7.15
C LYS A 54 -14.48 5.44 5.65
N TRP A 55 -13.28 5.91 5.30
CA TRP A 55 -12.85 6.02 3.90
C TRP A 55 -12.76 4.66 3.20
N VAL A 56 -12.27 3.63 3.91
CA VAL A 56 -12.20 2.26 3.38
C VAL A 56 -13.60 1.68 3.17
N ALA A 57 -14.51 1.88 4.12
CA ALA A 57 -15.90 1.44 3.96
C ALA A 57 -16.57 2.15 2.78
N GLU A 58 -16.36 3.45 2.62
CA GLU A 58 -16.85 4.25 1.48
C GLU A 58 -16.28 3.76 0.15
N ALA A 59 -14.96 3.56 0.05
CA ALA A 59 -14.28 3.08 -1.14
C ALA A 59 -14.73 1.69 -1.60
N ASN A 60 -15.22 0.87 -0.65
CA ASN A 60 -15.70 -0.48 -0.91
C ASN A 60 -17.22 -0.57 -1.15
N LYS A 61 -17.99 0.53 -1.04
CA LYS A 61 -19.43 0.50 -1.31
C LYS A 61 -19.69 -0.01 -2.73
N GLY A 62 -20.50 -1.08 -2.84
CA GLY A 62 -20.85 -1.69 -4.13
C GLY A 62 -19.76 -2.58 -4.75
N LYS A 63 -18.59 -2.74 -4.13
CA LYS A 63 -17.58 -3.71 -4.56
C LYS A 63 -17.96 -5.09 -4.04
N LYS A 64 -17.84 -6.12 -4.89
CA LYS A 64 -17.88 -7.52 -4.42
C LYS A 64 -16.65 -7.75 -3.53
N PRO A 65 -16.79 -8.35 -2.34
CA PRO A 65 -15.64 -8.74 -1.53
C PRO A 65 -14.66 -9.58 -2.34
N GLY A 66 -13.37 -9.30 -2.17
CA GLY A 66 -12.32 -10.13 -2.77
C GLY A 66 -12.48 -11.58 -2.32
N THR A 67 -12.38 -12.52 -3.25
CA THR A 67 -12.28 -13.94 -2.92
C THR A 67 -10.83 -14.25 -2.62
N VAL A 68 -10.55 -14.93 -1.50
CA VAL A 68 -9.22 -15.49 -1.23
C VAL A 68 -8.85 -16.43 -2.38
N GLY A 69 -7.88 -16.02 -3.21
CA GLY A 69 -7.29 -16.87 -4.23
C GLY A 69 -6.45 -17.96 -3.57
N ALA A 70 -6.33 -19.12 -4.23
CA ALA A 70 -5.44 -20.19 -3.78
C ALA A 70 -4.01 -19.65 -3.65
N THR A 71 -3.36 -19.93 -2.52
CA THR A 71 -1.95 -19.62 -2.29
C THR A 71 -1.11 -20.16 -3.44
N PRO A 72 -0.26 -19.36 -4.11
CA PRO A 72 0.68 -19.91 -5.08
C PRO A 72 1.62 -20.87 -4.35
N SER A 73 1.67 -22.14 -4.75
CA SER A 73 2.68 -23.08 -4.29
C SER A 73 4.05 -22.55 -4.69
N SER A 74 4.88 -22.23 -3.72
CA SER A 74 6.31 -21.97 -3.92
C SER A 74 6.95 -23.20 -4.55
N SER A 75 7.51 -23.06 -5.75
CA SER A 75 8.47 -23.99 -6.34
C SER A 75 9.89 -23.51 -6.06
#